data_AF-A0A2N1QMI3-F1
#
_entry.id   AF-A0A2N1QMI3-F1
#
_cell.length_a   1.000
_cell.length_b   1.000
_cell.length_c   1.000
_cell.angle_alpha   90.00
_cell.angle_beta   90.00
_cell.angle_gamma   90.00
#
_symmetry.space_group_name_H-M   'P 1'
#
loop_
_entity.id
_entity.type
_entity.pdbx_description
1 polymer ?
#
loop_
_entity_poly.entity_id
_entity_poly.type
_entity_poly.pdbx_seq_one_letter_code
_entity_poly.pdbx_strand_id
1 'polypeptide(L)' 'MTRYDFDTVVDRRNTDCAKWDGMKPLFGTNDLLPMWVADMDFKAPPEVIAALRERVNHGIF' A
#
# COMPACT_ATOMS: atom_id res chain seq x y z
N MET A 1 9.25 7.72 22.55
CA MET A 1 8.38 7.82 21.37
C MET A 1 8.70 6.66 20.45
N THR A 2 7.69 5.92 20.00
CA THR A 2 7.87 4.89 18.97
C THR A 2 8.25 5.58 17.66
N ARG A 3 9.30 5.11 16.99
CA ARG A 3 9.76 5.64 15.69
C ARG A 3 9.15 4.80 14.58
N TYR A 4 8.38 5.43 13.70
CA TYR A 4 7.88 4.80 12.48
C TYR A 4 8.90 4.96 11.35
N ASP A 5 8.97 3.96 10.47
CA ASP A 5 9.82 3.97 9.29
C ASP A 5 9.01 4.43 8.08
N PHE A 6 9.35 5.63 7.60
CA PHE A 6 8.79 6.22 6.38
C PHE A 6 9.84 6.31 5.25
N ASP A 7 11.07 5.84 5.50
CA ASP A 7 12.19 5.92 4.56
C ASP A 7 12.27 4.66 3.70
N THR A 8 11.82 3.51 4.22
CA THR A 8 11.75 2.26 3.45
C THR A 8 10.78 2.39 2.28
N VAL A 9 11.32 2.26 1.07
CA VAL A 9 10.54 2.17 -0.17
C VAL A 9 9.84 0.81 -0.24
N VAL A 10 8.52 0.84 -0.46
CA VAL A 10 7.69 -0.36 -0.63
C VAL A 10 7.30 -0.49 -2.10
N ASP A 11 7.63 -1.62 -2.73
CA ASP A 11 7.13 -1.93 -4.07
C ASP A 11 5.65 -2.31 -4.01
N ARG A 12 4.82 -1.54 -4.71
CA ARG A 12 3.35 -1.70 -4.78
C ARG A 12 2.86 -2.12 -6.17
N ARG A 13 3.77 -2.52 -7.07
CA ARG A 13 3.42 -3.03 -8.40
C ARG A 13 2.91 -4.46 -8.29
N ASN A 14 1.92 -4.81 -9.11
CA ASN A 14 1.26 -6.11 -9.11
C ASN A 14 0.62 -6.47 -7.76
N THR A 15 0.16 -5.48 -6.99
CA THR A 15 -0.57 -5.69 -5.73
C THR A 15 -2.04 -5.28 -5.84
N ASP A 16 -2.57 -5.15 -7.06
CA ASP A 16 -3.89 -4.58 -7.36
C ASP A 16 -4.02 -3.13 -6.84
N CYS A 17 -2.92 -2.37 -6.95
CA CYS A 17 -2.85 -1.00 -6.46
C CYS A 17 -3.25 -0.03 -7.57
N ALA A 18 -4.40 0.63 -7.45
CA ALA A 18 -4.85 1.61 -8.44
C ALA A 18 -3.79 2.67 -8.77
N LYS A 19 -3.04 3.16 -7.77
CA LYS A 19 -1.97 4.16 -7.94
C LYS A 19 -0.91 3.73 -8.96
N TRP A 20 -0.44 2.50 -8.83
CA TRP A 20 0.72 1.96 -9.56
C TRP A 20 0.30 1.12 -10.77
N ASP A 21 -0.71 0.27 -10.62
CA ASP A 21 -1.19 -0.66 -11.64
C ASP A 21 -2.23 0.00 -12.59
N GLY A 22 -2.85 1.10 -12.17
CA GLY A 22 -3.85 1.85 -12.94
C GLY A 22 -3.26 2.89 -13.92
N MET A 23 -1.94 3.02 -14.03
CA MET A 23 -1.32 4.11 -14.81
C MET A 23 -1.58 3.99 -16.31
N LYS A 24 -1.34 2.82 -16.92
CA LYS A 24 -1.55 2.60 -18.35
C LYS A 24 -2.96 2.95 -18.83
N PRO A 25 -4.07 2.49 -18.21
CA PRO A 25 -5.41 2.85 -18.65
C PRO A 25 -5.77 4.33 -18.42
N LEU A 26 -5.21 4.99 -17.39
CA LEU A 26 -5.57 6.37 -17.04
C LEU A 26 -4.69 7.43 -17.71
N PHE A 27 -3.40 7.14 -17.90
CA PHE A 27 -2.39 8.09 -18.39
C PHE A 27 -1.69 7.61 -19.66
N GLY A 28 -2.06 6.43 -20.20
CA GLY A 28 -1.55 5.90 -21.47
C GLY A 28 -0.18 5.21 -21.38
N THR A 29 0.48 5.23 -20.22
CA THR A 29 1.80 4.62 -20.00
C THR A 29 1.99 4.21 -18.53
N ASN A 30 2.88 3.25 -18.28
CA ASN A 30 3.34 2.87 -16.93
C ASN A 30 4.70 3.49 -16.58
N ASP A 31 5.33 4.21 -17.51
CA ASP A 31 6.65 4.84 -17.33
C ASP A 31 6.50 6.24 -16.70
N LEU A 32 5.82 6.28 -15.54
CA LEU A 32 5.56 7.50 -14.77
C LEU A 32 5.82 7.24 -13.29
N LEU A 33 6.14 8.30 -12.56
CA LEU A 33 6.14 8.30 -11.10
C LEU A 33 4.74 8.69 -10.61
N PRO A 34 3.94 7.76 -10.04
CA PRO A 34 2.57 8.08 -9.66
C PRO A 34 2.50 8.93 -8.38
N MET A 35 1.93 10.12 -8.49
CA MET A 35 1.69 11.05 -7.36
C MET A 35 0.25 11.59 -7.34
N TRP A 36 -0.69 10.86 -7.94
CA TRP A 36 -2.01 11.38 -8.32
C TRP A 36 -3.15 10.97 -7.38
N VAL A 37 -3.21 9.71 -6.96
CA VAL A 37 -4.26 9.22 -6.06
C VAL A 37 -3.91 9.49 -4.60
N ALA A 38 -4.91 9.85 -3.81
CA ALA A 38 -4.77 10.21 -2.39
C ALA A 38 -4.66 8.97 -1.46
N ASP A 39 -3.70 8.08 -1.75
CA ASP A 39 -3.24 7.03 -0.84
C ASP A 39 -1.73 7.20 -0.57
N MET A 40 -1.16 6.34 0.30
CA MET A 40 0.23 6.45 0.73
C MET A 40 1.05 5.22 0.31
N ASP A 41 2.33 5.42 0.02
CA ASP A 41 3.29 4.34 -0.26
C ASP A 41 4.01 3.84 1.01
N PHE A 42 3.35 3.93 2.16
CA PHE A 42 3.84 3.45 3.45
C PHE A 42 3.08 2.20 3.90
N LYS A 43 3.71 1.38 4.73
CA LYS A 43 3.01 0.31 5.42
C LYS A 43 1.99 0.91 6.40
N ALA A 44 0.87 0.21 6.58
CA ALA A 44 -0.06 0.54 7.66
C ALA A 44 0.66 0.45 9.01
N PRO A 45 0.22 1.22 10.03
CA PRO A 45 0.80 1.15 11.37
C PRO A 45 0.80 -0.29 11.93
N PRO A 46 1.82 -0.69 12.70
CA PRO A 46 1.90 -2.03 13.28
C PRO A 46 0.69 -2.41 14.12
N GLU A 47 0.03 -1.44 14.75
CA GLU A 47 -1.19 -1.61 15.53
C GLU A 47 -2.37 -2.07 14.65
N VAL A 48 -2.50 -1.50 13.44
CA VAL A 48 -3.52 -1.91 12.45
C VAL A 48 -3.22 -3.30 11.91
N ILE A 49 -1.96 -3.57 11.57
CA ILE A 49 -1.53 -4.88 11.08
C ILE A 49 -1.78 -5.96 12.14
N ALA A 50 -1.52 -5.67 13.43
CA ALA A 50 -1.76 -6.59 14.53
C ALA A 50 -3.24 -6.94 14.67
N ALA A 51 -4.13 -5.94 14.65
CA ALA A 51 -5.57 -6.16 14.72
C ALA A 51 -6.10 -7.00 13.54
N LEU A 52 -5.61 -6.74 12.32
CA LEU A 52 -5.97 -7.54 11.15
C LEU A 52 -5.47 -8.98 11.27
N ARG A 53 -4.24 -9.20 11.76
CA ARG A 53 -3.71 -10.54 12.02
C ARG A 53 -4.54 -11.30 13.05
N GLU A 54 -4.94 -10.66 14.13
CA GLU A 54 -5.81 -11.26 15.15
C GLU A 54 -7.16 -11.69 14.54
N ARG A 55 -7.77 -10.80 13.75
CA ARG A 55 -9.02 -11.10 13.04
C ARG A 55 -8.86 -12.27 12.06
N VAL A 56 -7.74 -12.33 11.35
CA VAL A 56 -7.38 -13.46 10.47
C VAL A 56 -7.19 -14.74 11.28
N ASN A 57 -6.51 -14.69 12.42
CA ASN A 57 -6.27 -15.89 13.24
C ASN A 57 -7.55 -16.50 13.82
N HIS A 58 -8.63 -15.73 13.95
CA HIS A 58 -9.94 -16.28 14.34
C HIS A 58 -10.47 -17.35 13.36
N GLY A 59 -10.08 -17.30 12.08
CA GLY A 59 -10.35 -18.37 11.11
C GLY A 59 -11.76 -18.39 10.48
N ILE A 60 -12.67 -17.52 10.92
CA ILE A 60 -14.01 -17.35 10.32
C ILE A 60 -14.06 -15.95 9.71
N PHE A 61 -14.08 -15.78 8.38
CA PHE A 61 -14.06 -14.46 7.70
C PHE A 61 -15.37 -14.13 7.01
#